data_AF-A0ABC9Z195-F1
#
_entry.id   AF-A0ABC9Z195-F1
#
_cell.length_a   1.000
_cell.length_b   1.000
_cell.length_c   1.000
_cell.angle_alpha   90.00
_cell.angle_beta   90.00
_cell.angle_gamma   90.00
#
_symmetry.space_group_name_H-M   'P 1'
#
loop_
_entity.id
_entity.type
_entity.pdbx_description
1 polymer ?
#
loop_
_entity_poly.entity_id
_entity_poly.type
_entity_poly.pdbx_seq_one_letter_code
_entity_poly.pdbx_strand_id
1 'polypeptide(L)'
;MRMLQYLAVVAVVFAVNLMPAFGPPTVAVLVLFRLNWHLDPVVLVVTGALTSGTGRYLLAAATGRVRDRLSTRRKASLRAAKD
;
A
#
# COMPACT_ATOMS: atom_id res chain seq x y z
N MET A 1 -24.90 6.59 -0.97
CA MET A 1 -23.86 6.94 0.03
C MET A 1 -22.86 5.82 0.32
N ARG A 2 -23.26 4.53 0.43
CA ARG A 2 -22.31 3.43 0.72
C ARG A 2 -21.15 3.30 -0.28
N MET A 3 -21.38 3.55 -1.56
CA MET A 3 -20.34 3.45 -2.60
C MET A 3 -19.17 4.43 -2.42
N LEU A 4 -19.44 5.65 -1.93
CA LEU A 4 -18.38 6.63 -1.61
C LEU A 4 -17.52 6.16 -0.43
N GLN A 5 -18.10 5.45 0.54
CA GLN A 5 -17.38 4.91 1.69
C GLN A 5 -16.42 3.80 1.26
N TYR A 6 -16.85 2.91 0.36
CA TYR A 6 -15.96 1.88 -0.20
C TYR A 6 -14.80 2.49 -1.01
N LEU A 7 -15.06 3.53 -1.80
CA LEU A 7 -14.00 4.25 -2.52
C LEU A 7 -13.01 4.94 -1.57
N ALA A 8 -13.50 5.52 -0.46
CA ALA A 8 -12.64 6.11 0.56
C ALA A 8 -11.75 5.05 1.24
N VAL A 9 -12.28 3.86 1.55
CA VAL A 9 -11.48 2.73 2.07
C VAL A 9 -10.36 2.40 1.10
N VAL A 10 -10.69 2.24 -0.18
CA VAL A 10 -9.72 1.89 -1.23
C VAL A 10 -8.64 2.97 -1.33
N ALA A 11 -9.03 4.24 -1.40
CA ALA A 11 -8.08 5.35 -1.50
C ALA A 11 -7.12 5.41 -0.30
N VAL A 12 -7.63 5.25 0.92
CA VAL A 12 -6.81 5.27 2.14
C VAL A 12 -5.90 4.05 2.22
N VAL A 13 -6.44 2.85 2.01
CA VAL A 13 -5.65 1.61 2.04
C VAL A 13 -4.56 1.62 0.97
N PHE A 14 -4.86 2.18 -0.20
CA PHE A 14 -3.90 2.37 -1.28
C PHE A 14 -2.80 3.37 -0.90
N ALA A 15 -3.17 4.55 -0.39
CA ALA A 15 -2.22 5.58 0.03
C ALA A 15 -1.30 5.09 1.15
N VAL A 16 -1.85 4.38 2.14
CA VAL A 16 -1.09 3.77 3.24
C VAL A 16 -0.11 2.72 2.72
N ASN A 17 -0.50 1.91 1.72
CA ASN A 17 0.41 0.91 1.12
C ASN A 17 1.41 1.49 0.12
N LEU A 18 1.18 2.72 -0.36
CA LEU A 18 2.13 3.47 -1.18
C LEU A 18 3.18 4.19 -0.31
N MET A 19 2.91 4.42 0.97
CA MET A 19 3.90 4.91 1.92
C MET A 19 4.94 3.82 2.25
N PRO A 20 6.25 4.07 2.07
CA PRO A 20 7.29 3.13 2.47
C PRO A 20 7.34 3.04 4.00
N ALA A 21 7.13 1.86 4.59
CA ALA A 21 7.28 1.49 6.02
C ALA A 21 6.65 2.38 7.13
N PHE A 22 6.20 3.59 6.81
CA PHE A 22 5.68 4.61 7.73
C PHE A 22 4.14 4.66 7.77
N GLY A 23 3.47 3.82 6.97
CA GLY A 23 2.01 3.74 6.95
C GLY A 23 1.47 3.02 8.19
N PRO A 24 0.31 3.44 8.74
CA PRO A 24 -0.37 2.71 9.81
C PRO A 24 -0.75 1.28 9.37
N PRO A 25 -0.90 0.33 10.30
CA PRO A 25 -1.25 -1.05 9.95
C PRO A 25 -2.59 -1.09 9.21
N THR A 26 -2.63 -1.73 8.04
CA THR A 26 -3.83 -1.80 7.17
C THR A 26 -5.05 -2.36 7.92
N VAL A 27 -4.83 -3.27 8.87
CA VAL A 27 -5.87 -3.82 9.75
C VAL A 27 -6.53 -2.72 10.58
N ALA A 28 -5.77 -1.78 11.15
CA ALA A 28 -6.33 -0.68 11.94
C ALA A 28 -7.21 0.25 11.09
N VAL A 29 -6.81 0.49 9.84
CA VAL A 29 -7.61 1.26 8.87
C VAL A 29 -8.93 0.52 8.63
N LEU A 30 -8.91 -0.77 8.28
CA LEU A 30 -10.13 -1.54 8.03
C LEU A 30 -11.06 -1.60 9.26
N VAL A 31 -10.50 -1.77 10.46
CA VAL A 31 -11.28 -1.78 11.71
C VAL A 31 -11.96 -0.42 11.96
N LEU A 32 -11.26 0.70 11.72
CA LEU A 32 -11.83 2.05 11.85
C LEU A 32 -13.02 2.27 10.89
N PHE A 33 -12.88 1.83 9.64
CA PHE A 33 -13.93 1.93 8.63
C PHE A 33 -15.14 1.04 8.96
N ARG A 34 -14.89 -0.17 9.51
CA ARG A 34 -15.95 -1.05 10.01
C ARG A 34 -16.73 -0.42 11.16
N LEU A 35 -16.02 0.16 12.14
CA LEU A 35 -16.65 0.83 13.30
C LEU A 35 -17.47 2.05 12.89
N ASN A 36 -16.99 2.87 11.95
CA ASN A 36 -17.66 4.11 11.57
C ASN A 36 -18.90 3.89 10.69
N TRP A 37 -18.90 2.87 9.81
CA TRP A 37 -19.92 2.78 8.75
C TRP A 37 -20.70 1.46 8.71
N HIS A 38 -20.51 0.54 9.66
CA HIS A 38 -21.19 -0.77 9.69
C HIS A 38 -21.14 -1.51 8.34
N LEU A 39 -20.01 -1.37 7.65
CA LEU A 39 -19.79 -1.99 6.35
C LEU A 39 -19.61 -3.50 6.51
N ASP A 40 -20.09 -4.25 5.51
CA ASP A 40 -19.94 -5.70 5.50
C ASP A 40 -18.45 -6.09 5.62
N PRO A 41 -18.09 -6.89 6.65
CA PRO A 41 -16.70 -7.20 6.95
C PRO A 41 -16.02 -8.03 5.86
N VAL A 42 -16.76 -8.88 5.16
CA VAL A 42 -16.20 -9.74 4.10
C VAL A 42 -15.78 -8.86 2.92
N VAL A 43 -16.68 -7.98 2.47
CA VAL A 43 -16.39 -7.04 1.38
C VAL A 43 -15.21 -6.13 1.75
N LEU A 44 -15.16 -5.65 2.99
CA LEU A 44 -14.11 -4.76 3.46
C LEU A 44 -12.72 -5.44 3.48
N VAL A 45 -12.65 -6.67 3.96
CA VAL A 45 -11.39 -7.45 4.01
C VAL A 45 -10.92 -7.82 2.61
N VAL A 46 -11.82 -8.30 1.74
CA VAL A 46 -11.45 -8.67 0.36
C VAL A 46 -10.95 -7.45 -0.41
N THR A 47 -11.69 -6.34 -0.35
CA THR A 47 -11.30 -5.11 -1.05
C THR A 47 -9.99 -4.54 -0.46
N GLY A 48 -9.88 -4.51 0.87
CA GLY A 48 -8.66 -4.08 1.57
C GLY A 48 -7.43 -4.91 1.24
N ALA A 49 -7.56 -6.24 1.18
CA ALA A 49 -6.47 -7.15 0.84
C ALA A 49 -6.00 -6.96 -0.60
N LEU A 50 -6.94 -6.87 -1.55
CA LEU A 50 -6.64 -6.64 -2.97
C LEU A 50 -5.95 -5.28 -3.18
N THR A 51 -6.49 -4.23 -2.58
CA THR A 51 -5.89 -2.88 -2.65
C THR A 51 -4.51 -2.84 -2.00
N SER A 52 -4.32 -3.51 -0.86
CA SER A 52 -3.04 -3.59 -0.15
C SER A 52 -1.95 -4.28 -0.96
N GLY A 53 -2.27 -5.46 -1.52
CA GLY A 53 -1.35 -6.19 -2.40
C GLY A 53 -0.97 -5.39 -3.63
N THR A 54 -1.96 -4.75 -4.28
CA THR A 54 -1.74 -3.92 -5.47
C THR A 54 -0.89 -2.68 -5.16
N GLY A 55 -1.11 -2.02 -4.02
CA GLY A 55 -0.35 -0.84 -3.59
C GLY A 55 1.14 -1.16 -3.39
N ARG A 56 1.46 -2.26 -2.71
CA ARG A 56 2.86 -2.69 -2.52
C ARG A 56 3.53 -3.13 -3.82
N TYR A 57 2.79 -3.82 -4.69
CA TYR A 57 3.30 -4.21 -6.00
C TYR A 57 3.64 -2.98 -6.85
N LEU A 58 2.75 -1.97 -6.88
CA LEU A 58 2.99 -0.70 -7.56
C LEU A 58 4.16 0.06 -6.96
N LEU A 59 4.30 0.08 -5.63
CA LEU A 59 5.44 0.71 -4.98
C LEU A 59 6.75 0.00 -5.37
N ALA A 60 6.80 -1.32 -5.32
CA ALA A 60 7.97 -2.10 -5.73
C ALA A 60 8.31 -1.89 -7.22
N ALA A 61 7.31 -1.86 -8.10
CA ALA A 61 7.49 -1.58 -9.52
C ALA A 61 8.00 -0.16 -9.76
N ALA A 62 7.46 0.83 -9.05
CA ALA A 62 7.90 2.22 -9.13
C ALA A 62 9.35 2.38 -8.61
N THR A 63 9.67 1.80 -7.45
CA THR A 63 11.03 1.82 -6.91
C THR A 63 12.01 1.06 -7.80
N GLY A 64 11.59 -0.06 -8.40
CA GLY A 64 12.38 -0.79 -9.41
C GLY A 64 12.67 0.05 -10.65
N ARG A 65 11.68 0.80 -11.15
CA ARG A 65 11.84 1.69 -12.31
C ARG A 65 12.70 2.92 -11.99
N VAL A 66 12.63 3.45 -10.76
CA VAL A 66 13.55 4.49 -10.27
C VAL A 66 14.96 3.93 -10.09
N ARG A 67 15.10 2.67 -9.66
CA ARG A 67 16.40 1.98 -9.54
C ARG A 67 17.11 1.87 -10.88
N ASP A 68 16.37 1.66 -11.98
CA ASP A 68 16.98 1.61 -13.31
C ASP A 68 17.64 2.94 -13.68
N ARG A 69 17.08 4.08 -13.23
CA ARG A 69 17.65 5.42 -13.38
C ARG A 69 18.75 5.78 -12.36
N LEU A 70 19.07 4.91 -11.39
CA LEU A 70 20.17 5.17 -10.46
C LEU A 70 21.53 5.04 -11.16
N SER A 71 22.41 6.01 -10.91
CA SER A 71 23.81 6.01 -11.33
C SER A 71 24.53 4.70 -10.94
N THR A 72 25.43 4.25 -11.80
CA THR A 72 26.31 3.09 -11.60
C THR A 72 27.02 3.11 -10.25
N ARG A 73 27.38 4.29 -9.72
CA ARG A 73 28.02 4.45 -8.40
C ARG A 73 27.12 3.99 -7.25
N ARG A 74 25.82 4.32 -7.29
CA ARG A 74 24.85 3.91 -6.26
C ARG A 74 24.54 2.41 -6.35
N LYS A 75 24.48 1.85 -7.56
CA LYS A 75 24.33 0.40 -7.78
C LYS A 75 25.54 -0.39 -7.26
N ALA A 76 26.76 0.14 -7.43
CA ALA A 76 27.98 -0.46 -6.91
C ALA A 76 28.01 -0.47 -5.38
N SER A 77 27.67 0.64 -4.72
CA SER A 77 27.58 0.69 -3.25
C SER A 77 26.49 -0.23 -2.68
N LEU A 78 25.34 -0.38 -3.35
CA LEU A 78 24.31 -1.34 -2.95
C LEU A 78 24.76 -2.80 -3.10
N ARG A 79 25.60 -3.12 -4.10
CA ARG A 79 26.18 -4.46 -4.25
C ARG A 79 27.21 -4.73 -3.16
N ALA A 80 28.08 -3.78 -2.87
CA ALA A 80 29.10 -3.90 -1.82
C ALA A 80 28.53 -4.04 -0.40
N ALA A 81 27.29 -3.60 -0.15
CA ALA A 81 26.62 -3.78 1.14
C ALA A 81 25.81 -5.08 1.25
N LYS A 82 25.75 -5.88 0.16
CA LYS A 82 24.99 -7.14 0.09
C LYS A 82 25.90 -8.38 0.26
N ASP A 83 27.21 -8.20 0.12
CA ASP A 83 28.28 -9.15 0.46
C ASP A 83 28.76 -8.89 1.90
#